data_AF-A0A9W6F1J4-F1
#
_entry.id   AF-A0A9W6F1J4-F1
#
_cell.length_a   1.000
_cell.length_b   1.000
_cell.length_c   1.000
_cell.angle_alpha   90.00
_cell.angle_beta   90.00
_cell.angle_gamma   90.00
#
_symmetry.space_group_name_H-M   'P 1'
#
loop_
_entity.id
_entity.type
_entity.pdbx_description
1 polymer ?
#
loop_
_entity_poly.entity_id
_entity_poly.type
_entity_poly.pdbx_seq_one_letter_code
_entity_poly.pdbx_strand_id
1 'polypeptide(L)'
;MLSFSDFDGGHGLFLGLTRPEELLRGEPQKSNLDIFLDGSSLLLHRNCSEADNVRLCDGGIEPTRTHDNPTSSGSGHTLHVHKPGKGECPNAQKRFRARQKERMTCLEQEVAEKKATFEQLAQENLLLRARTNILEKVVSCRDEQLNLVQAFEERCRIGPGTQSFFGSSNFNTVADGDAAAQESFRMMKKEQVVPQYKAFLAEVSRDLLHCQYPCCDPTSPIVQKVTACVDRMRSVLKHLVLLNAPLMRQLLLLNMETGQPGTPTDGHWDGVVASLQLGAQQRADIMAVLDLYHGLLAKVGEAGGLEKPSEATTCLKQAK
;
A
#
# COMPACT_ATOMS: atom_id res chain seq x y z
N MET A 1 -48.44 -11.09 -7.38
CA MET A 1 -48.54 -10.78 -5.94
C MET A 1 -48.28 -12.09 -5.21
N LEU A 2 -47.01 -12.41 -4.96
CA LEU A 2 -46.62 -13.59 -4.18
C LEU A 2 -45.46 -13.18 -3.27
N SER A 3 -45.75 -13.28 -1.98
CA SER A 3 -44.80 -13.18 -0.87
C SER A 3 -43.86 -14.39 -0.94
N PHE A 4 -42.56 -14.13 -0.83
CA PHE A 4 -41.55 -15.15 -0.57
C PHE A 4 -40.90 -14.79 0.77
N SER A 5 -41.58 -15.21 1.83
CA SER A 5 -41.02 -15.34 3.17
C SER A 5 -40.53 -16.79 3.29
N ASP A 6 -39.44 -16.99 4.03
CA ASP A 6 -38.81 -18.27 4.35
C ASP A 6 -37.72 -18.74 3.37
N PHE A 7 -36.53 -18.15 3.54
CA PHE A 7 -35.29 -18.90 3.38
C PHE A 7 -34.44 -18.69 4.64
N ASP A 8 -34.80 -19.43 5.68
CA ASP A 8 -33.95 -19.66 6.85
C ASP A 8 -32.92 -20.72 6.44
N GLY A 9 -31.70 -20.27 6.16
CA GLY A 9 -30.63 -21.10 5.62
C GLY A 9 -29.29 -20.43 5.91
N GLY A 10 -28.76 -20.70 7.11
CA GLY A 10 -27.50 -20.21 7.59
C GLY A 10 -26.34 -20.54 6.65
N HIS A 11 -25.87 -19.53 5.93
CA HIS A 11 -24.49 -19.34 5.53
C HIS A 11 -24.28 -17.83 5.43
N GLY A 12 -23.82 -17.23 6.53
CA GLY A 12 -23.22 -15.90 6.46
C GLY A 12 -22.01 -16.01 5.54
N LEU A 13 -22.13 -15.45 4.33
CA LEU A 13 -20.98 -15.20 3.47
C LEU A 13 -20.13 -14.11 4.14
N PHE A 14 -19.29 -14.61 5.03
CA PHE A 14 -18.13 -13.96 5.61
C PHE A 14 -17.30 -13.38 4.47
N LEU A 15 -17.25 -12.05 4.36
CA LEU A 15 -16.15 -11.40 3.66
C LEU A 15 -14.90 -11.63 4.53
N GLY A 16 -13.98 -12.43 3.99
CA GLY A 16 -13.01 -13.20 4.75
C GLY A 16 -12.02 -12.40 5.59
N LEU A 17 -12.04 -12.68 6.89
CA LEU A 17 -10.83 -12.79 7.69
C LEU A 17 -10.66 -14.27 8.01
N THR A 18 -9.72 -14.92 7.34
CA THR A 18 -9.39 -16.34 7.52
C THR A 18 -8.62 -16.57 8.83
N ARG A 19 -8.83 -17.76 9.42
CA ARG A 19 -8.12 -18.25 10.61
C ARG A 19 -6.59 -18.26 10.40
N PRO A 20 -5.77 -17.95 11.42
CA PRO A 20 -4.31 -17.86 11.29
C PRO A 20 -3.56 -19.20 11.21
N GLU A 21 -4.21 -20.36 11.15
CA GLU A 21 -3.50 -21.65 11.08
C GLU A 21 -3.15 -22.11 9.64
N GLU A 22 -3.59 -21.41 8.59
CA GLU A 22 -3.23 -21.77 7.19
C GLU A 22 -2.06 -20.97 6.60
N LEU A 23 -1.36 -20.15 7.40
CA LEU A 23 -0.34 -19.20 6.95
C LEU A 23 1.05 -19.80 6.60
N LEU A 24 1.14 -21.11 6.36
CA LEU A 24 2.37 -21.79 5.93
C LEU A 24 2.38 -22.20 4.45
N ARG A 25 1.39 -21.79 3.65
CA ARG A 25 1.43 -21.93 2.18
C ARG A 25 1.38 -20.56 1.51
N GLY A 26 2.51 -20.17 0.92
CA GLY A 26 2.75 -18.83 0.39
C GLY A 26 1.94 -18.49 -0.87
N GLU A 27 0.86 -17.75 -0.68
CA GLU A 27 0.17 -16.96 -1.71
C GLU A 27 -0.15 -15.58 -1.11
N PRO A 28 0.26 -14.46 -1.75
CA PRO A 28 -0.01 -13.13 -1.20
C PRO A 28 -1.40 -12.62 -1.64
N GLN A 29 -2.39 -12.72 -0.75
CA GLN A 29 -3.65 -11.96 -0.90
C GLN A 29 -3.55 -10.61 -0.19
N LYS A 30 -3.80 -9.52 -0.93
CA LYS A 30 -3.79 -8.13 -0.44
C LYS A 30 -5.19 -7.72 0.03
N SER A 31 -5.26 -7.09 1.20
CA SER A 31 -6.46 -6.47 1.78
C SER A 31 -6.86 -5.18 1.05
N ASN A 32 -8.14 -5.03 0.72
CA ASN A 32 -8.69 -4.03 -0.22
C ASN A 32 -9.06 -2.66 0.38
N LEU A 33 -8.79 -2.38 1.66
CA LEU A 33 -9.45 -1.25 2.34
C LEU A 33 -8.63 0.05 2.46
N ASP A 34 -7.32 0.04 2.18
CA ASP A 34 -6.47 1.26 2.29
C ASP A 34 -6.37 2.09 0.99
N ILE A 35 -7.12 1.75 -0.05
CA ILE A 35 -7.01 2.38 -1.39
C ILE A 35 -7.94 3.62 -1.53
N PHE A 36 -8.85 3.87 -0.60
CA PHE A 36 -10.08 4.60 -0.95
C PHE A 36 -10.03 6.14 -0.85
N LEU A 37 -8.97 6.74 -0.31
CA LEU A 37 -8.74 8.20 -0.39
C LEU A 37 -7.61 8.59 -1.36
N ASP A 38 -6.95 7.62 -2.00
CA ASP A 38 -5.72 7.80 -2.79
C ASP A 38 -5.93 7.59 -4.31
N GLY A 39 -7.12 7.95 -4.81
CA GLY A 39 -7.46 7.76 -6.22
C GLY A 39 -6.78 8.75 -7.21
N SER A 40 -6.14 9.82 -6.71
CA SER A 40 -5.48 10.83 -7.55
C SER A 40 -4.02 10.50 -7.86
N SER A 41 -3.34 9.74 -6.98
CA SER A 41 -1.91 9.47 -7.16
C SER A 41 -1.63 8.37 -8.19
N LEU A 42 -2.67 7.76 -8.78
CA LEU A 42 -2.50 6.77 -9.85
C LEU A 42 -2.26 7.39 -11.24
N LEU A 43 -2.49 8.69 -11.46
CA LEU A 43 -2.53 9.23 -12.84
C LEU A 43 -1.86 10.57 -13.12
N LEU A 44 -1.29 11.26 -12.14
CA LEU A 44 -0.66 12.57 -12.39
C LEU A 44 0.74 12.65 -11.79
N HIS A 45 1.68 11.91 -12.38
CA HIS A 45 2.97 12.44 -12.84
C HIS A 45 3.86 11.30 -13.34
N ARG A 46 3.85 11.06 -14.64
CA ARG A 46 5.07 10.66 -15.34
C ARG A 46 4.97 11.05 -16.82
N ASN A 47 5.51 12.23 -17.12
CA ASN A 47 6.25 12.39 -18.36
C ASN A 47 7.39 11.37 -18.33
N CYS A 48 7.14 10.14 -18.76
CA CYS A 48 8.19 9.24 -19.22
C CYS A 48 8.56 9.65 -20.65
N SER A 49 9.12 10.86 -20.79
CA SER A 49 10.15 11.07 -21.79
C SER A 49 11.47 10.81 -21.07
N GLU A 50 11.76 9.53 -20.88
CA GLU A 50 13.09 9.07 -20.53
C GLU A 50 13.33 7.85 -21.41
N ALA A 51 13.39 8.15 -22.72
CA ALA A 51 14.25 7.45 -23.63
C ALA A 51 15.70 7.78 -23.27
N ASP A 52 16.13 7.41 -22.07
CA ASP A 52 17.54 7.33 -21.73
C ASP A 52 17.89 5.86 -21.63
N ASN A 53 18.56 5.40 -22.69
CA ASN A 53 19.82 4.71 -22.56
C ASN A 53 19.95 3.89 -21.27
N VAL A 54 19.30 2.72 -21.26
CA VAL A 54 20.02 1.54 -20.78
C VAL A 54 21.10 1.25 -21.83
N ARG A 55 22.11 2.14 -21.90
CA ARG A 55 23.48 1.65 -22.02
C ARG A 55 23.56 0.66 -20.88
N LEU A 56 23.68 -0.61 -21.24
CA LEU A 56 24.35 -1.55 -20.38
C LEU A 56 25.62 -0.83 -19.93
N CYS A 57 25.63 -0.30 -18.72
CA CYS A 57 26.82 -0.34 -17.92
C CYS A 57 27.05 -1.82 -17.69
N ASP A 58 27.67 -2.43 -18.70
CA ASP A 58 28.65 -3.48 -18.57
C ASP A 58 29.74 -2.89 -17.66
N GLY A 59 29.36 -2.69 -16.40
CA GLY A 59 30.24 -2.40 -15.29
C GLY A 59 30.96 -3.70 -15.07
N GLY A 60 31.93 -3.96 -15.94
CA GLY A 60 32.98 -4.91 -15.72
C GLY A 60 33.56 -4.59 -14.36
N ILE A 61 33.05 -5.28 -13.35
CA ILE A 61 33.84 -5.64 -12.20
C ILE A 61 34.95 -6.47 -12.83
N GLU A 62 36.04 -5.80 -13.20
CA GLU A 62 37.32 -6.44 -13.44
C GLU A 62 37.48 -7.41 -12.27
N PRO A 63 37.43 -8.74 -12.50
CA PRO A 63 38.08 -9.59 -11.56
C PRO A 63 39.54 -9.15 -11.68
N THR A 64 40.09 -8.57 -10.63
CA THR A 64 41.53 -8.59 -10.36
C THR A 64 41.95 -10.06 -10.34
N ARG A 65 42.04 -10.64 -11.55
CA ARG A 65 42.77 -11.84 -11.88
C ARG A 65 44.21 -11.38 -11.73
N THR A 66 44.74 -11.56 -10.54
CA THR A 66 46.16 -11.87 -10.39
C THR A 66 46.40 -13.11 -11.23
N HIS A 67 46.74 -12.85 -12.49
CA HIS A 67 47.09 -13.84 -13.51
C HIS A 67 48.51 -14.28 -13.19
N ASP A 68 48.67 -15.06 -12.13
CA ASP A 68 49.86 -15.88 -11.94
C ASP A 68 49.80 -16.98 -12.99
N ASN A 69 50.23 -16.63 -14.21
CA ASN A 69 50.62 -17.58 -15.24
C ASN A 69 51.91 -18.23 -14.75
N PRO A 70 51.93 -19.53 -14.36
CA PRO A 70 53.15 -20.28 -14.53
C PRO A 70 53.35 -20.45 -16.04
N THR A 71 54.26 -19.65 -16.58
CA THR A 71 54.94 -19.93 -17.85
C THR A 71 55.57 -21.31 -17.72
N SER A 72 54.80 -22.34 -18.08
CA SER A 72 55.30 -23.69 -18.30
C SER A 72 56.13 -23.65 -19.57
N SER A 73 57.41 -23.32 -19.41
CA SER A 73 58.46 -23.54 -20.40
C SER A 73 58.39 -24.99 -20.89
N GLY A 74 57.79 -25.18 -22.06
CA GLY A 74 57.90 -26.40 -22.85
C GLY A 74 59.34 -26.52 -23.35
N SER A 75 60.24 -26.94 -22.46
CA SER A 75 61.56 -27.40 -22.83
C SER A 75 61.40 -28.75 -23.52
N GLY A 76 61.54 -28.73 -24.84
CA GLY A 76 61.68 -29.92 -25.66
C GLY A 76 62.99 -30.63 -25.31
N HIS A 77 62.93 -31.55 -24.37
CA HIS A 77 63.98 -32.54 -24.18
C HIS A 77 63.43 -33.94 -24.50
N THR A 78 63.68 -34.34 -25.75
CA THR A 78 63.63 -35.71 -26.24
C THR A 78 64.73 -36.52 -25.56
N LEU A 79 64.53 -36.87 -24.29
CA LEU A 79 65.38 -37.84 -23.61
C LEU A 79 64.83 -39.25 -23.83
N HIS A 80 65.62 -39.97 -24.63
CA HIS A 80 65.80 -41.41 -24.70
C HIS A 80 64.86 -42.29 -23.86
N VAL A 81 64.09 -43.07 -24.62
CA VAL A 81 63.22 -44.17 -24.21
C VAL A 81 64.02 -45.25 -23.46
N HIS A 82 64.08 -45.13 -22.13
CA HIS A 82 64.20 -46.31 -21.28
C HIS A 82 62.82 -46.97 -21.25
N LYS A 83 62.72 -48.21 -21.76
CA LYS A 83 61.54 -49.08 -21.66
C LYS A 83 61.13 -49.19 -20.18
N PRO A 84 60.01 -48.58 -19.74
CA PRO A 84 59.53 -48.77 -18.39
C PRO A 84 58.89 -50.17 -18.31
N GLY A 85 59.25 -50.91 -17.26
CA GLY A 85 58.61 -52.18 -16.94
C GLY A 85 57.10 -52.02 -16.86
N LYS A 86 56.38 -52.95 -17.50
CA LYS A 86 54.93 -53.12 -17.40
C LYS A 86 54.54 -53.19 -15.92
N GLY A 87 53.90 -52.16 -15.37
CA GLY A 87 53.36 -52.29 -14.01
C GLY A 87 52.63 -51.08 -13.45
N GLU A 88 53.25 -49.91 -13.42
CA GLU A 88 52.83 -48.90 -12.44
C GLU A 88 52.79 -47.50 -13.02
N CYS A 89 51.64 -47.10 -13.58
CA CYS A 89 51.14 -45.72 -13.64
C CYS A 89 49.63 -45.51 -13.95
N PRO A 90 48.69 -46.49 -13.89
CA PRO A 90 47.26 -46.20 -14.10
C PRO A 90 46.64 -45.26 -13.05
N ASN A 91 47.31 -45.06 -11.90
CA ASN A 91 46.74 -44.33 -10.76
C ASN A 91 46.81 -42.80 -10.94
N ALA A 92 47.84 -42.26 -11.61
CA ALA A 92 48.04 -40.81 -11.74
C ALA A 92 46.96 -40.14 -12.61
N GLN A 93 46.65 -40.71 -13.77
CA GLN A 93 45.62 -40.18 -14.68
C GLN A 93 44.21 -40.27 -14.06
N LYS A 94 43.93 -41.34 -13.31
CA LYS A 94 42.68 -41.50 -12.57
C LYS A 94 42.51 -40.40 -11.51
N ARG A 95 43.57 -40.09 -10.76
CA ARG A 95 43.58 -38.99 -9.77
C ARG A 95 43.37 -37.62 -10.41
N PHE A 96 44.00 -37.36 -11.55
CA PHE A 96 43.80 -36.10 -12.27
C PHE A 96 42.35 -35.89 -12.71
N ARG A 97 41.75 -36.91 -13.34
CA ARG A 97 40.33 -36.88 -13.74
C ARG A 97 39.40 -36.73 -12.53
N ALA A 98 39.71 -37.39 -11.42
CA ALA A 98 38.96 -37.25 -10.18
C ALA A 98 38.97 -35.80 -9.66
N ARG A 99 40.14 -35.15 -9.60
CA ARG A 99 40.27 -33.75 -9.19
C ARG A 99 39.57 -32.78 -10.15
N GLN A 100 39.64 -33.02 -11.45
CA GLN A 100 38.91 -32.20 -12.42
C GLN A 100 37.40 -32.34 -12.26
N LYS A 101 36.91 -33.57 -12.05
CA LYS A 101 35.50 -33.81 -11.77
C LYS A 101 35.06 -33.11 -10.48
N GLU A 102 35.84 -33.25 -9.41
CA GLU A 102 35.60 -32.58 -8.13
C GLU A 102 35.55 -31.05 -8.27
N ARG A 103 36.49 -30.47 -9.04
CA ARG A 103 36.50 -29.03 -9.32
C ARG A 103 35.27 -28.60 -10.13
N MET A 104 34.87 -29.37 -11.13
CA MET A 104 33.65 -29.10 -11.90
C MET A 104 32.41 -29.13 -11.01
N THR A 105 32.26 -30.16 -10.17
CA THR A 105 31.12 -30.27 -9.26
C THR A 105 31.09 -29.14 -8.23
N CYS A 106 32.25 -28.71 -7.74
CA CYS A 106 32.35 -27.58 -6.80
C CYS A 106 31.92 -26.25 -7.46
N LEU A 107 32.35 -26.00 -8.70
CA LEU A 107 31.93 -24.81 -9.45
C LEU A 107 30.43 -24.85 -9.81
N GLU A 108 29.90 -26.03 -10.19
CA GLU A 108 28.47 -26.20 -10.45
C GLU A 108 27.63 -25.90 -9.21
N GLN A 109 28.08 -26.37 -8.04
CA GLN A 109 27.44 -26.06 -6.77
C GLN A 109 27.49 -24.56 -6.45
N GLU A 110 28.65 -23.92 -6.61
CA GLU A 110 28.79 -22.48 -6.36
C GLU A 110 27.90 -21.64 -7.29
N VAL A 111 27.79 -22.03 -8.57
CA VAL A 111 26.88 -21.38 -9.53
C VAL A 111 25.42 -21.58 -9.12
N ALA A 112 25.04 -22.77 -8.69
CA ALA A 112 23.67 -23.04 -8.24
C ALA A 112 23.32 -22.23 -6.98
N GLU A 113 24.22 -22.15 -6.00
CA GLU A 113 24.05 -21.36 -4.78
C GLU A 113 23.94 -19.86 -5.10
N LYS A 114 24.86 -19.33 -5.92
CA LYS A 114 24.84 -17.92 -6.32
C LYS A 114 23.57 -17.57 -7.11
N LYS A 115 23.11 -18.46 -7.99
CA LYS A 115 21.87 -18.28 -8.74
C LYS A 115 20.66 -18.24 -7.80
N ALA A 116 20.58 -19.14 -6.81
CA ALA A 116 19.51 -19.13 -5.82
C ALA A 116 19.50 -17.83 -5.00
N THR A 117 20.67 -17.36 -4.54
CA THR A 117 20.76 -16.06 -3.82
C THR A 117 20.37 -14.88 -4.70
N PHE A 118 20.72 -14.90 -5.99
CA PHE A 118 20.35 -13.83 -6.91
C PHE A 118 18.83 -13.78 -7.13
N GLU A 119 18.19 -14.93 -7.33
CA GLU A 119 16.74 -15.02 -7.49
C GLU A 119 16.01 -14.54 -6.22
N GLN A 120 16.50 -14.91 -5.04
CA GLN A 120 15.96 -14.42 -3.76
C GLN A 120 16.08 -12.89 -3.64
N LEU A 121 17.26 -12.33 -3.89
CA LEU A 121 17.47 -10.87 -3.83
C LEU A 121 16.65 -10.12 -4.88
N ALA A 122 16.43 -10.70 -6.07
CA ALA A 122 15.57 -10.10 -7.08
C ALA A 122 14.10 -10.02 -6.63
N GLN A 123 13.59 -11.06 -5.97
CA GLN A 123 12.25 -11.06 -5.39
C GLN A 123 12.12 -10.04 -4.25
N GLU A 124 13.10 -9.98 -3.35
CA GLU A 124 13.13 -9.00 -2.26
C GLU A 124 13.18 -7.57 -2.81
N ASN A 125 14.02 -7.30 -3.82
CA ASN A 125 14.11 -5.99 -4.45
C ASN A 125 12.77 -5.56 -5.08
N LEU A 126 12.06 -6.50 -5.72
CA LEU A 126 10.73 -6.25 -6.27
C LEU A 126 9.73 -5.87 -5.17
N LEU A 127 9.75 -6.59 -4.03
CA LEU A 127 8.90 -6.30 -2.88
C LEU A 127 9.22 -4.94 -2.27
N LEU A 128 10.50 -4.61 -2.10
CA LEU A 128 10.94 -3.33 -1.57
C LEU A 128 10.52 -2.17 -2.48
N ARG A 129 10.67 -2.31 -3.80
CA ARG A 129 10.19 -1.31 -4.77
C ARG A 129 8.68 -1.11 -4.68
N ALA A 130 7.91 -2.19 -4.53
CA ALA A 130 6.46 -2.10 -4.33
C ALA A 130 6.13 -1.36 -3.03
N ARG A 131 6.86 -1.62 -1.94
CA ARG A 131 6.68 -0.94 -0.65
C ARG A 131 7.05 0.55 -0.73
N THR A 132 8.17 0.89 -1.36
CA THR A 132 8.57 2.29 -1.57
C THR A 132 7.54 3.04 -2.39
N ASN A 133 7.01 2.43 -3.46
CA ASN A 133 5.95 3.06 -4.27
C ASN A 133 4.68 3.36 -3.47
N ILE A 134 4.29 2.47 -2.54
CA ILE A 134 3.14 2.71 -1.66
C ILE A 134 3.45 3.86 -0.70
N LEU A 135 4.64 3.88 -0.08
CA LEU A 135 5.03 4.93 0.85
C LEU A 135 5.10 6.31 0.18
N GLU A 136 5.64 6.40 -1.03
CA GLU A 136 5.66 7.64 -1.83
C GLU A 136 4.25 8.21 -2.03
N LYS A 137 3.27 7.35 -2.36
CA LYS A 137 1.87 7.76 -2.53
C LYS A 137 1.22 8.19 -1.23
N VAL A 138 1.43 7.44 -0.15
CA VAL A 138 0.89 7.79 1.17
C VAL A 138 1.43 9.14 1.65
N VAL A 139 2.73 9.40 1.45
CA VAL A 139 3.34 10.70 1.78
C VAL A 139 2.72 11.81 0.93
N SER A 140 2.60 11.63 -0.40
CA SER A 140 1.96 12.62 -1.27
C SER A 140 0.52 12.93 -0.85
N CYS A 141 -0.27 11.91 -0.52
CA CYS A 141 -1.64 12.08 -0.04
C CYS A 141 -1.70 12.86 1.29
N ARG A 142 -0.75 12.61 2.21
CA ARG A 142 -0.66 13.35 3.47
C ARG A 142 -0.26 14.81 3.26
N ASP A 143 0.67 15.09 2.35
CA ASP A 143 1.03 16.46 2.00
C ASP A 143 -0.15 17.23 1.43
N GLU A 144 -0.98 16.59 0.59
CA GLU A 144 -2.23 17.18 0.09
C GLU A 144 -3.24 17.48 1.22
N GLN A 145 -3.42 16.56 2.15
CA GLN A 145 -4.29 16.76 3.32
C GLN A 145 -3.78 17.89 4.22
N LEU A 146 -2.47 17.96 4.47
CA LEU A 146 -1.86 19.05 5.24
C LEU A 146 -2.05 20.38 4.53
N ASN A 147 -1.85 20.43 3.21
CA ASN A 147 -2.10 21.62 2.40
C ASN A 147 -3.57 22.08 2.48
N LEU A 148 -4.53 21.15 2.50
CA LEU A 148 -5.95 21.46 2.67
C LEU A 148 -6.25 22.07 4.04
N VAL A 149 -5.66 21.51 5.11
CA VAL A 149 -5.82 22.02 6.48
C VAL A 149 -5.19 23.40 6.62
N GLN A 150 -3.97 23.60 6.09
CA GLN A 150 -3.30 24.90 6.10
C GLN A 150 -4.09 25.96 5.32
N ALA A 151 -4.61 25.61 4.14
CA ALA A 151 -5.45 26.51 3.34
C ALA A 151 -6.80 26.83 4.01
N PHE A 152 -7.29 25.94 4.87
CA PHE A 152 -8.47 26.20 5.69
C PHE A 152 -8.13 27.12 6.87
N GLU A 153 -7.03 26.86 7.57
CA GLU A 153 -6.54 27.69 8.67
C GLU A 153 -6.28 29.13 8.22
N GLU A 154 -5.63 29.31 7.06
CA GLU A 154 -5.37 30.64 6.51
C GLU A 154 -6.67 31.37 6.15
N ARG A 155 -7.69 30.66 5.64
CA ARG A 155 -9.02 31.25 5.41
C ARG A 155 -9.72 31.66 6.70
N CYS A 156 -9.60 30.86 7.77
CA CYS A 156 -10.14 31.23 9.07
C CYS A 156 -9.40 32.43 9.66
N ARG A 157 -8.08 32.52 9.46
CA ARG A 157 -7.23 33.60 9.97
C ARG A 157 -7.48 34.94 9.28
N ILE A 158 -7.74 34.95 7.97
CA ILE A 158 -7.91 36.18 7.17
C ILE A 158 -9.29 36.85 7.40
N GLY A 159 -10.23 36.19 8.06
CA GLY A 159 -11.57 36.71 8.31
C GLY A 159 -12.42 36.87 7.04
N PRO A 160 -13.76 36.95 7.16
CA PRO A 160 -14.67 36.90 6.01
C PRO A 160 -14.62 38.13 5.07
N GLY A 161 -13.75 39.11 5.33
CA GLY A 161 -13.71 40.38 4.60
C GLY A 161 -12.64 40.51 3.50
N THR A 162 -11.71 39.57 3.40
CA THR A 162 -10.52 39.74 2.55
C THR A 162 -10.47 38.67 1.47
N GLN A 163 -10.87 39.05 0.25
CA GLN A 163 -10.76 38.24 -0.96
C GLN A 163 -9.30 37.79 -1.17
N SER A 164 -9.07 36.47 -1.06
CA SER A 164 -7.75 35.86 -1.19
C SER A 164 -7.21 35.97 -2.63
N PHE A 165 -5.95 36.40 -2.75
CA PHE A 165 -5.25 36.70 -4.01
C PHE A 165 -4.14 35.69 -4.37
N PHE A 166 -4.11 34.49 -3.77
CA PHE A 166 -3.02 33.54 -3.99
C PHE A 166 -3.44 32.25 -4.74
N GLY A 167 -2.81 32.08 -5.91
CA GLY A 167 -2.26 30.80 -6.38
C GLY A 167 -3.22 29.77 -6.97
N SER A 168 -3.38 29.80 -8.29
CA SER A 168 -4.14 28.88 -9.15
C SER A 168 -3.71 27.41 -9.11
N SER A 169 -3.82 26.73 -7.96
CA SER A 169 -4.03 25.28 -7.97
C SER A 169 -5.52 25.04 -8.06
N ASN A 170 -6.00 24.76 -9.28
CA ASN A 170 -7.40 24.53 -9.64
C ASN A 170 -8.09 23.38 -8.85
N PHE A 171 -7.39 22.74 -7.91
CA PHE A 171 -7.90 21.61 -7.14
C PHE A 171 -8.56 22.01 -5.83
N ASN A 172 -8.34 23.21 -5.29
CA ASN A 172 -8.73 23.55 -3.91
C ASN A 172 -9.77 24.64 -3.73
N THR A 173 -10.07 25.43 -4.75
CA THR A 173 -11.28 26.22 -4.78
C THR A 173 -12.45 25.25 -5.00
N VAL A 174 -13.38 25.19 -4.03
CA VAL A 174 -14.78 24.97 -4.41
C VAL A 174 -14.98 26.07 -5.43
N ALA A 175 -15.06 25.71 -6.72
CA ALA A 175 -15.28 26.69 -7.76
C ALA A 175 -16.42 27.58 -7.28
N ASP A 176 -16.40 28.85 -7.65
CA ASP A 176 -17.47 29.82 -7.43
C ASP A 176 -18.71 29.38 -8.24
N GLY A 177 -19.15 28.16 -7.96
CA GLY A 177 -20.23 27.45 -8.57
C GLY A 177 -21.50 28.03 -8.02
N ASP A 178 -22.52 27.97 -8.87
CA ASP A 178 -23.87 28.42 -8.59
C ASP A 178 -24.23 28.23 -7.11
N ALA A 179 -24.56 29.33 -6.43
CA ALA A 179 -24.93 29.32 -5.01
C ALA A 179 -26.02 28.28 -4.73
N ALA A 180 -26.88 27.99 -5.72
CA ALA A 180 -27.88 26.94 -5.64
C ALA A 180 -27.26 25.52 -5.50
N ALA A 181 -26.16 25.23 -6.19
CA ALA A 181 -25.46 23.95 -6.08
C ALA A 181 -24.81 23.78 -4.70
N GLN A 182 -24.22 24.85 -4.16
CA GLN A 182 -23.66 24.82 -2.79
C GLN A 182 -24.75 24.60 -1.75
N GLU A 183 -25.90 25.26 -1.90
CA GLU A 183 -27.04 25.10 -0.99
C GLU A 183 -27.60 23.67 -1.03
N SER A 184 -27.61 23.04 -2.21
CA SER A 184 -27.97 21.62 -2.36
C SER A 184 -27.09 20.71 -1.49
N PHE A 185 -25.76 20.93 -1.44
CA PHE A 185 -24.86 20.16 -0.58
C PHE A 185 -25.09 20.41 0.92
N ARG A 186 -25.41 21.65 1.31
CA ARG A 186 -25.75 21.99 2.70
C ARG A 186 -27.03 21.27 3.17
N MET A 187 -27.99 21.13 2.27
CA MET A 187 -29.30 20.50 2.55
C MET A 187 -29.32 19.00 2.26
N MET A 188 -28.22 18.44 1.73
CA MET A 188 -28.11 17.02 1.43
C MET A 188 -28.30 16.19 2.70
N LYS A 189 -28.94 15.03 2.57
CA LYS A 189 -29.17 14.08 3.68
C LYS A 189 -28.48 12.75 3.40
N LYS A 190 -28.27 11.93 4.43
CA LYS A 190 -27.61 10.62 4.29
C LYS A 190 -28.35 9.70 3.31
N GLU A 191 -29.69 9.81 3.24
CA GLU A 191 -30.53 9.02 2.34
C GLU A 191 -30.25 9.33 0.86
N GLN A 192 -29.64 10.48 0.57
CA GLN A 192 -29.24 10.86 -0.79
C GLN A 192 -27.80 10.46 -1.09
N VAL A 193 -26.90 10.55 -0.10
CA VAL A 193 -25.47 10.24 -0.29
C VAL A 193 -25.20 8.74 -0.37
N VAL A 194 -25.82 7.95 0.53
CA VAL A 194 -25.55 6.50 0.60
C VAL A 194 -25.88 5.79 -0.71
N PRO A 195 -27.03 6.02 -1.38
CA PRO A 195 -27.29 5.43 -2.68
C PRO A 195 -26.31 5.86 -3.76
N GLN A 196 -25.89 7.14 -3.78
CA GLN A 196 -24.88 7.63 -4.72
C GLN A 196 -23.54 6.93 -4.52
N TYR A 197 -23.13 6.74 -3.27
CA TYR A 197 -21.92 6.00 -2.93
C TYR A 197 -21.99 4.53 -3.36
N LYS A 198 -23.12 3.86 -3.12
CA LYS A 198 -23.33 2.48 -3.59
C LYS A 198 -23.32 2.36 -5.11
N ALA A 199 -23.94 3.30 -5.82
CA ALA A 199 -23.94 3.33 -7.28
C ALA A 199 -22.52 3.52 -7.83
N PHE A 200 -21.75 4.41 -7.22
CA PHE A 200 -20.33 4.60 -7.52
C PHE A 200 -19.52 3.30 -7.31
N LEU A 201 -19.70 2.62 -6.18
CA LEU A 201 -19.02 1.34 -5.92
C LEU A 201 -19.36 0.27 -6.95
N ALA A 202 -20.64 0.19 -7.36
CA ALA A 202 -21.06 -0.72 -8.41
C ALA A 202 -20.44 -0.37 -9.78
N GLU A 203 -20.35 0.92 -10.13
CA GLU A 203 -19.74 1.42 -11.37
C GLU A 203 -18.24 1.07 -11.42
N VAL A 204 -17.49 1.40 -10.36
CA VAL A 204 -16.06 1.08 -10.25
C VAL A 204 -15.83 -0.43 -10.25
N SER A 205 -16.62 -1.21 -9.50
CA SER A 205 -16.45 -2.66 -9.42
C SER A 205 -16.67 -3.33 -10.77
N ARG A 206 -17.71 -2.92 -11.51
CA ARG A 206 -17.97 -3.41 -12.87
C ARG A 206 -16.79 -3.13 -13.79
N ASP A 207 -16.26 -1.90 -13.77
CA ASP A 207 -15.19 -1.52 -14.67
C ASP A 207 -13.85 -2.19 -14.30
N LEU A 208 -13.59 -2.40 -13.00
CA LEU A 208 -12.42 -3.15 -12.52
C LEU A 208 -12.45 -4.63 -12.90
N LEU A 209 -13.62 -5.27 -12.98
CA LEU A 209 -13.73 -6.67 -13.45
C LEU A 209 -13.31 -6.85 -14.92
N HIS A 210 -13.38 -5.78 -15.72
CA HIS A 210 -12.92 -5.79 -17.11
C HIS A 210 -11.43 -5.43 -17.25
N CYS A 211 -10.77 -5.07 -16.15
CA CYS A 211 -9.37 -4.67 -16.16
C CYS A 211 -8.47 -5.91 -16.25
N GLN A 212 -7.82 -6.11 -17.40
CA GLN A 212 -6.77 -7.13 -17.53
C GLN A 212 -5.48 -6.60 -16.90
N TYR A 213 -4.91 -7.35 -15.96
CA TYR A 213 -3.66 -7.00 -15.30
C TYR A 213 -2.45 -7.32 -16.20
N PRO A 214 -1.40 -6.47 -16.25
CA PRO A 214 -1.22 -5.21 -15.52
C PRO A 214 -1.91 -4.01 -16.21
N CYS A 215 -2.75 -3.29 -15.47
CA CYS A 215 -3.54 -2.16 -15.95
C CYS A 215 -2.86 -0.80 -15.76
N CYS A 216 -1.55 -0.74 -16.06
CA CYS A 216 -0.74 0.46 -15.79
C CYS A 216 -0.82 1.52 -16.90
N ASP A 217 -1.59 1.30 -17.97
CA ASP A 217 -1.70 2.25 -19.08
C ASP A 217 -2.72 3.37 -18.78
N PRO A 218 -2.29 4.62 -18.58
CA PRO A 218 -3.19 5.75 -18.32
C PRO A 218 -4.11 6.08 -19.51
N THR A 219 -3.75 5.62 -20.72
CA THR A 219 -4.56 5.81 -21.93
C THR A 219 -5.66 4.74 -22.08
N SER A 220 -5.64 3.71 -21.24
CA SER A 220 -6.67 2.67 -21.25
C SER A 220 -8.04 3.27 -20.96
N PRO A 221 -9.07 2.97 -21.79
CA PRO A 221 -10.42 3.51 -21.60
C PRO A 221 -11.05 3.05 -20.28
N ILE A 222 -10.65 1.88 -19.76
CA ILE A 222 -11.12 1.39 -18.45
C ILE A 222 -10.52 2.23 -17.33
N VAL A 223 -9.21 2.51 -17.40
CA VAL A 223 -8.52 3.35 -16.41
C VAL A 223 -9.12 4.75 -16.41
N GLN A 224 -9.37 5.35 -17.58
CA GLN A 224 -10.02 6.65 -17.68
C GLN A 224 -11.43 6.66 -17.08
N LYS A 225 -12.24 5.62 -17.31
CA LYS A 225 -13.59 5.51 -16.73
C LYS A 225 -13.56 5.41 -15.21
N VAL A 226 -12.73 4.52 -14.67
CA VAL A 226 -12.56 4.37 -13.21
C VAL A 226 -12.12 5.70 -12.59
N THR A 227 -11.18 6.39 -13.23
CA THR A 227 -10.66 7.68 -12.77
C THR A 227 -11.74 8.75 -12.76
N ALA A 228 -12.48 8.91 -13.86
CA ALA A 228 -13.58 9.84 -13.93
C ALA A 228 -14.68 9.54 -12.90
N CYS A 229 -14.93 8.26 -12.60
CA CYS A 229 -15.86 7.83 -11.57
C CYS A 229 -15.38 8.24 -10.18
N VAL A 230 -14.10 7.99 -9.87
CA VAL A 230 -13.46 8.35 -8.60
C VAL A 230 -13.41 9.86 -8.40
N ASP A 231 -13.05 10.63 -9.42
CA ASP A 231 -13.01 12.09 -9.37
C ASP A 231 -14.39 12.68 -9.06
N ARG A 232 -15.45 12.09 -9.65
CA ARG A 232 -16.84 12.49 -9.39
C ARG A 232 -17.22 12.27 -7.93
N MET A 233 -16.94 11.11 -7.37
CA MET A 233 -17.24 10.81 -5.96
C MET A 233 -16.36 11.64 -5.01
N ARG A 234 -15.08 11.82 -5.33
CA ARG A 234 -14.18 12.71 -4.57
C ARG A 234 -14.75 14.12 -4.48
N SER A 235 -15.25 14.65 -5.59
CA SER A 235 -15.89 15.97 -5.63
C SER A 235 -17.07 16.04 -4.66
N VAL A 236 -17.98 15.05 -4.67
CA VAL A 236 -19.12 14.98 -3.75
C VAL A 236 -18.65 14.97 -2.29
N LEU A 237 -17.71 14.08 -1.94
CA LEU A 237 -17.19 13.96 -0.56
C LEU A 237 -16.49 15.25 -0.10
N LYS A 238 -15.71 15.89 -0.97
CA LYS A 238 -15.06 17.17 -0.68
C LYS A 238 -16.08 18.27 -0.35
N HIS A 239 -17.15 18.39 -1.13
CA HIS A 239 -18.21 19.37 -0.87
C HIS A 239 -18.97 19.05 0.43
N LEU A 240 -19.23 17.77 0.72
CA LEU A 240 -19.84 17.36 1.99
C LEU A 240 -18.96 17.71 3.20
N VAL A 241 -17.64 17.45 3.12
CA VAL A 241 -16.69 17.82 4.18
C VAL A 241 -16.72 19.33 4.46
N LEU A 242 -16.72 20.15 3.40
CA LEU A 242 -16.61 21.60 3.51
C LEU A 242 -17.93 22.31 3.84
N LEU A 243 -19.05 21.85 3.27
CA LEU A 243 -20.34 22.54 3.34
C LEU A 243 -21.33 21.86 4.30
N ASN A 244 -21.14 20.58 4.63
CA ASN A 244 -22.05 19.79 5.46
C ASN A 244 -21.30 18.85 6.41
N ALA A 245 -20.41 19.43 7.21
CA ALA A 245 -19.60 18.69 8.19
C ALA A 245 -20.41 17.77 9.14
N PRO A 246 -21.61 18.15 9.63
CA PRO A 246 -22.43 17.25 10.45
C PRO A 246 -22.83 15.97 9.73
N LEU A 247 -23.26 16.07 8.46
CA LEU A 247 -23.59 14.90 7.66
C LEU A 247 -22.35 14.04 7.41
N MET A 248 -21.21 14.65 7.07
CA MET A 248 -19.98 13.90 6.86
C MET A 248 -19.57 13.10 8.11
N ARG A 249 -19.69 13.68 9.31
CA ARG A 249 -19.46 12.96 10.57
C ARG A 249 -20.42 11.77 10.74
N GLN A 250 -21.70 11.93 10.38
CA GLN A 250 -22.65 10.82 10.42
C GLN A 250 -22.24 9.71 9.44
N LEU A 251 -21.84 10.06 8.22
CA LEU A 251 -21.40 9.09 7.21
C LEU A 251 -20.15 8.31 7.65
N LEU A 252 -19.20 8.96 8.32
CA LEU A 252 -18.01 8.30 8.89
C LEU A 252 -18.34 7.29 10.01
N LEU A 253 -19.50 7.45 10.66
CA LEU A 253 -19.99 6.54 11.71
C LEU A 253 -20.98 5.50 11.18
N LEU A 254 -21.30 5.53 9.88
CA LEU A 254 -22.24 4.61 9.25
C LEU A 254 -21.50 3.50 8.52
N ASN A 255 -21.96 2.27 8.68
CA ASN A 255 -21.61 1.21 7.75
C ASN A 255 -22.33 1.48 6.42
N MET A 256 -21.58 1.84 5.38
CA MET A 256 -22.14 2.28 4.09
C MET A 256 -22.89 1.17 3.32
N GLU A 257 -22.68 -0.11 3.65
CA GLU A 257 -23.40 -1.23 3.04
C GLU A 257 -24.77 -1.44 3.70
N THR A 258 -24.82 -1.47 5.03
CA THR A 258 -26.04 -1.74 5.81
C THR A 258 -26.85 -0.47 6.09
N GLY A 259 -26.22 0.70 6.02
CA GLY A 259 -26.80 1.98 6.41
C GLY A 259 -27.04 2.13 7.92
N GLN A 260 -26.52 1.20 8.73
CA GLN A 260 -26.63 1.24 10.18
C GLN A 260 -25.41 1.91 10.81
N PRO A 261 -25.56 2.57 11.98
CA PRO A 261 -24.42 3.05 12.75
C PRO A 261 -23.46 1.89 12.97
N GLY A 262 -22.22 2.05 12.52
CA GLY A 262 -21.19 1.03 12.64
C GLY A 262 -20.59 1.02 14.05
N THR A 263 -21.38 1.22 15.11
CA THR A 263 -20.87 1.09 16.46
C THR A 263 -20.37 -0.35 16.61
N PRO A 264 -19.05 -0.55 16.75
CA PRO A 264 -18.51 -1.88 16.95
C PRO A 264 -19.17 -2.49 18.19
N THR A 265 -19.44 -3.80 18.17
CA THR A 265 -19.94 -4.50 19.36
C THR A 265 -18.96 -4.32 20.52
N ASP A 266 -19.45 -4.40 21.76
CA ASP A 266 -18.69 -4.11 23.00
C ASP A 266 -17.44 -5.00 23.24
N GLY A 267 -17.08 -5.90 22.33
CA GLY A 267 -15.81 -6.67 22.36
C GLY A 267 -15.04 -6.66 21.04
N HIS A 268 -15.48 -5.91 20.02
CA HIS A 268 -14.80 -5.86 18.73
C HIS A 268 -13.36 -5.35 18.86
N TRP A 269 -13.17 -4.26 19.59
CA TRP A 269 -11.84 -3.69 19.79
C TRP A 269 -10.95 -4.58 20.65
N ASP A 270 -11.52 -5.33 21.60
CA ASP A 270 -10.77 -6.33 22.36
C ASP A 270 -10.22 -7.43 21.44
N GLY A 271 -11.02 -7.90 20.48
CA GLY A 271 -10.58 -8.84 19.46
C GLY A 271 -9.46 -8.30 18.57
N VAL A 272 -9.54 -7.03 18.16
CA VAL A 272 -8.48 -6.35 17.39
C VAL A 272 -7.21 -6.20 18.23
N VAL A 273 -7.32 -5.79 19.49
CA VAL A 273 -6.17 -5.65 20.40
C VAL A 273 -5.52 -7.01 20.69
N ALA A 274 -6.32 -8.07 20.81
CA ALA A 274 -5.82 -9.43 20.97
C ALA A 274 -5.08 -9.92 19.71
N SER A 275 -5.61 -9.64 18.51
CA SER A 275 -5.01 -10.08 17.25
C SER A 275 -3.72 -9.37 16.88
N LEU A 276 -3.53 -8.12 17.34
CA LEU A 276 -2.29 -7.37 17.16
C LEU A 276 -1.12 -7.92 17.99
N GLN A 277 -1.36 -8.85 18.93
CA GLN A 277 -0.33 -9.50 19.76
C GLN A 277 0.65 -8.52 20.43
N LEU A 278 0.14 -7.34 20.83
CA LEU A 278 0.99 -6.26 21.35
C LEU A 278 1.67 -6.67 22.67
N GLY A 279 2.95 -6.34 22.81
CA GLY A 279 3.66 -6.48 24.08
C GLY A 279 3.07 -5.57 25.17
N ALA A 280 3.30 -5.91 26.44
CA ALA A 280 2.80 -5.10 27.57
C ALA A 280 3.25 -3.63 27.48
N GLN A 281 4.51 -3.38 27.08
CA GLN A 281 5.03 -2.03 26.89
C GLN A 281 4.32 -1.27 25.77
N GLN A 282 4.10 -1.90 24.61
CA GLN A 282 3.42 -1.26 23.47
C GLN A 282 1.99 -0.86 23.83
N ARG A 283 1.28 -1.69 24.61
CA ARG A 283 -0.05 -1.35 25.11
C ARG A 283 0.00 -0.12 26.03
N ALA A 284 0.97 -0.06 26.94
CA ALA A 284 1.17 1.09 27.82
C ALA A 284 1.45 2.38 27.02
N ASP A 285 2.30 2.29 26.00
CA ASP A 285 2.64 3.43 25.13
C ASP A 285 1.42 3.93 24.34
N ILE A 286 0.62 3.01 23.77
CA ILE A 286 -0.62 3.37 23.06
C ILE A 286 -1.62 4.05 23.99
N MET A 287 -1.79 3.53 25.22
CA MET A 287 -2.67 4.14 26.22
C MET A 287 -2.18 5.54 26.62
N ALA A 288 -0.88 5.74 26.79
CA ALA A 288 -0.31 7.06 27.09
C ALA A 288 -0.56 8.08 25.95
N VAL A 289 -0.46 7.64 24.69
CA VAL A 289 -0.79 8.48 23.52
C VAL A 289 -2.27 8.81 23.47
N LEU A 290 -3.14 7.85 23.79
CA LEU A 290 -4.60 8.05 23.84
C LEU A 290 -4.98 9.07 24.93
N ASP A 291 -4.38 8.95 26.11
CA ASP A 291 -4.58 9.91 27.21
C ASP A 291 -4.13 11.32 26.81
N LEU A 292 -2.98 11.45 26.14
CA LEU A 292 -2.49 12.73 25.61
C LEU A 292 -3.48 13.32 24.60
N TYR A 293 -3.99 12.51 23.68
CA TYR A 293 -4.97 12.93 22.68
C TYR A 293 -6.26 13.44 23.32
N HIS A 294 -6.81 12.72 24.29
CA HIS A 294 -7.99 13.17 25.03
C HIS A 294 -7.73 14.46 25.82
N GLY A 295 -6.53 14.60 26.41
CA GLY A 295 -6.12 15.83 27.07
C GLY A 295 -6.04 17.04 26.11
N LEU A 296 -5.57 16.83 24.88
CA LEU A 296 -5.55 17.87 23.85
C LEU A 296 -6.97 18.24 23.38
N LEU A 297 -7.84 17.25 23.15
CA LEU A 297 -9.24 17.49 22.79
C LEU A 297 -9.99 18.29 23.85
N ALA A 298 -9.78 17.96 25.14
CA ALA A 298 -10.40 18.70 26.24
C ALA A 298 -10.00 20.17 26.23
N LYS A 299 -8.71 20.47 26.01
CA LYS A 299 -8.20 21.85 25.92
C LYS A 299 -8.80 22.61 24.74
N VAL A 300 -8.97 21.96 23.59
CA VAL A 300 -9.61 22.58 22.41
C VAL A 300 -11.08 22.89 22.70
N GLY A 301 -11.79 21.99 23.39
CA GLY A 301 -13.17 22.24 23.83
C GLY A 301 -13.30 23.44 24.76
N GLU A 302 -12.40 23.58 25.73
CA GLU A 302 -12.36 24.71 26.67
C GLU A 302 -12.07 26.04 25.98
N ALA A 303 -11.13 26.07 25.02
CA ALA A 303 -10.80 27.27 24.26
C ALA A 303 -11.92 27.70 23.29
N GLY A 304 -12.71 26.74 22.79
CA GLY A 304 -13.80 26.99 21.85
C GLY A 304 -15.11 27.46 22.48
N GLY A 305 -15.22 27.52 23.82
CA GLY A 305 -16.47 27.86 24.51
C GLY A 305 -17.64 26.91 24.19
N LEU A 306 -17.35 25.74 23.62
CA LEU A 306 -18.35 24.73 23.29
C LEU A 306 -18.77 24.03 24.58
N GLU A 307 -20.07 24.11 24.90
CA GLU A 307 -20.69 23.46 26.05
C GLU A 307 -20.21 22.01 26.21
N LYS A 308 -19.85 21.67 27.45
CA LYS A 308 -19.28 20.38 27.83
C LYS A 308 -20.13 19.22 27.27
N PRO A 309 -19.53 18.24 26.58
CA PRO A 309 -20.26 17.05 26.16
C PRO A 309 -20.75 16.29 27.39
N SER A 310 -22.07 16.15 27.47
CA SER A 310 -22.81 15.38 28.48
C SER A 310 -22.26 13.94 28.59
N GLU A 311 -21.67 13.64 29.76
CA GLU A 311 -21.48 12.38 30.52
C GLU A 311 -21.32 10.99 29.84
N ALA A 312 -21.23 10.88 28.51
CA ALA A 312 -21.20 9.59 27.82
C ALA A 312 -19.85 8.86 27.86
N THR A 313 -18.79 9.42 28.45
CA THR A 313 -17.42 8.85 28.41
C THR A 313 -17.06 7.96 29.61
N THR A 314 -18.01 7.64 30.49
CA THR A 314 -17.73 6.95 31.75
C THR A 314 -17.44 5.44 31.59
N CYS A 315 -17.74 4.82 30.44
CA CYS A 315 -17.60 3.36 30.28
C CYS A 315 -16.15 2.84 30.21
N LEU A 316 -15.17 3.66 29.81
CA LEU A 316 -13.78 3.18 29.62
C LEU A 316 -12.94 3.08 30.91
N LYS A 317 -13.42 3.62 32.04
CA LYS A 317 -12.69 3.56 33.32
C LYS A 317 -12.98 2.31 34.16
N GLN A 318 -13.91 1.44 33.75
CA GLN A 318 -14.32 0.26 34.54
C GLN A 318 -13.62 -1.05 34.13
N ALA A 319 -12.67 -1.04 33.18
CA ALA A 319 -11.89 -2.21 32.77
C ALA A 319 -10.46 -2.25 33.38
N LYS A 320 -10.29 -1.74 34.60
CA LYS A 320 -9.07 -1.90 35.40
C LYS A 320 -9.20 -3.03 36.40
#